data_AF-A0A562LGH8-F1
#
_entry.id   AF-A0A562LGH8-F1
#
_cell.length_a   1.000
_cell.length_b   1.000
_cell.length_c   1.000
_cell.angle_alpha   90.00
_cell.angle_beta   90.00
_cell.angle_gamma   90.00
#
_symmetry.space_group_name_H-M   'P 1'
#
loop_
_entity.id
_entity.type
_entity.pdbx_description
1 polymer ?
#
loop_
_entity_poly.entity_id
_entity_poly.type
_entity_poly.pdbx_seq_one_letter_code
_entity_poly.pdbx_strand_id
1 'polypeptide(L)'
;MNATTVFALSLPFVGVVLVWYMVEVGSFFSYIKKHDPPLWERLGKPSLITNNSIGNSLRFIRSISAGEFSSSAVYSDIQGRVKRIKVLMYVLPLFFIAASIALIFASI
;
A
#
# COMPACT_ATOMS: atom_id res chain seq x y z
N MET A 1 18.05 -22.58 11.25
CA MET A 1 18.13 -22.04 9.87
C MET A 1 19.05 -20.81 9.91
N ASN A 2 20.04 -20.66 9.01
CA ASN A 2 20.96 -19.51 9.10
C ASN A 2 20.31 -18.22 8.56
N ALA A 3 20.76 -17.06 9.04
CA ALA A 3 20.22 -15.74 8.68
C ALA A 3 20.18 -15.50 7.16
N THR A 4 21.12 -16.09 6.42
CA THR A 4 21.22 -16.02 4.96
C THR A 4 20.02 -16.66 4.27
N THR A 5 19.48 -17.76 4.81
CA THR A 5 18.29 -18.43 4.25
C THR A 5 17.03 -17.61 4.49
N VAL A 6 16.90 -16.98 5.67
CA VAL A 6 15.80 -16.06 5.99
C VAL A 6 15.78 -14.86 5.03
N PHE A 7 16.96 -14.26 4.83
CA PHE A 7 17.12 -13.12 3.93
C PHE A 7 16.78 -13.50 2.48
N ALA A 8 17.28 -14.64 2.00
CA ALA A 8 17.02 -15.12 0.65
C ALA A 8 15.53 -15.39 0.37
N LEU A 9 14.78 -15.91 1.35
CA LEU A 9 13.33 -16.14 1.23
C LEU A 9 12.52 -14.85 1.34
N SER A 10 13.01 -13.84 2.07
CA SER A 10 12.33 -12.56 2.24
C SER A 10 12.37 -11.67 0.99
N LEU A 11 13.42 -11.76 0.18
CA LEU A 11 13.62 -10.92 -1.01
C LEU A 11 12.50 -11.10 -2.07
N PRO A 12 12.15 -12.33 -2.51
CA PRO A 12 11.05 -12.55 -3.44
C PRO A 12 9.71 -12.06 -2.88
N PHE A 13 9.46 -12.28 -1.59
CA PHE A 13 8.24 -11.83 -0.94
C PHE A 13 8.13 -10.29 -0.97
N VAL A 14 9.17 -9.58 -0.52
CA VAL A 14 9.21 -8.11 -0.58
C VAL A 14 9.01 -7.61 -2.02
N GLY A 15 9.65 -8.26 -3.00
CA GLY A 15 9.48 -7.94 -4.42
C GLY A 15 8.03 -8.04 -4.90
N VAL A 16 7.37 -9.17 -4.63
CA VAL A 16 5.96 -9.39 -5.01
C VAL A 16 5.04 -8.36 -4.35
N VAL A 17 5.29 -8.05 -3.08
CA VAL A 17 4.48 -7.08 -2.32
C VAL A 17 4.64 -5.67 -2.87
N LEU A 18 5.87 -5.26 -3.19
CA LEU A 18 6.14 -3.95 -3.80
C LEU A 18 5.48 -3.83 -5.17
N VAL A 19 5.60 -4.86 -6.03
CA VAL A 19 4.95 -4.88 -7.34
C VAL A 19 3.44 -4.78 -7.20
N TRP A 20 2.84 -5.57 -6.30
CA TRP A 20 1.39 -5.56 -6.10
C TRP A 20 0.91 -4.21 -5.56
N TYR A 21 1.63 -3.63 -4.60
CA TYR A 21 1.36 -2.29 -4.10
C TYR A 21 1.41 -1.25 -5.21
N MET A 22 2.44 -1.28 -6.06
CA MET A 22 2.57 -0.37 -7.20
C MET A 22 1.40 -0.51 -8.19
N VAL A 23 0.97 -1.74 -8.49
CA VAL A 23 -0.15 -1.99 -9.41
C VAL A 23 -1.47 -1.47 -8.83
N GLU A 24 -1.78 -1.80 -7.58
CA GLU A 24 -3.05 -1.38 -6.96
C GLU A 24 -3.11 0.14 -6.77
N VAL A 25 -2.05 0.75 -6.24
CA VAL A 25 -1.99 2.20 -6.02
C VAL A 25 -1.94 2.96 -7.34
N GLY A 26 -1.16 2.49 -8.32
CA GLY A 26 -1.09 3.12 -9.64
C GLY A 26 -2.43 3.08 -10.38
N SER A 27 -3.13 1.94 -10.31
CA SER A 27 -4.48 1.80 -10.87
C SER A 27 -5.49 2.68 -10.14
N PHE A 28 -5.40 2.78 -8.81
CA PHE A 28 -6.24 3.66 -7.99
C PHE A 28 -6.05 5.14 -8.34
N PHE A 29 -4.80 5.62 -8.42
CA PHE A 29 -4.51 7.00 -8.82
C PHE A 29 -5.00 7.31 -10.23
N SER A 30 -4.81 6.39 -11.17
CA SER A 30 -5.32 6.55 -12.54
C SER A 30 -6.84 6.66 -12.59
N TYR A 31 -7.54 5.87 -11.77
CA TYR A 31 -8.99 5.91 -11.67
C TYR A 31 -9.48 7.23 -11.07
N ILE A 32 -8.95 7.64 -9.91
CA ILE A 32 -9.35 8.90 -9.25
C ILE A 32 -9.04 10.11 -10.13
N LYS A 33 -7.88 10.14 -10.78
CA LYS A 33 -7.54 11.23 -11.71
C LYS A 33 -8.59 11.41 -12.82
N LYS A 34 -9.22 10.32 -13.26
CA LYS A 34 -10.23 10.34 -14.32
C LYS A 34 -11.64 10.65 -13.81
N HIS A 35 -12.01 10.10 -12.66
CA HIS A 35 -13.40 10.09 -12.20
C HIS A 35 -13.71 11.02 -11.03
N ASP A 36 -12.69 11.46 -10.27
CA ASP A 36 -12.82 12.45 -9.19
C ASP A 36 -11.61 13.40 -9.16
N PRO A 37 -11.54 14.33 -10.13
CA PRO A 37 -10.46 15.32 -10.19
C PRO A 37 -10.31 16.16 -8.90
N PRO A 38 -11.39 16.65 -8.24
CA PRO A 38 -11.26 17.39 -6.99
C PRO A 38 -10.52 16.61 -5.89
N LEU A 39 -10.84 15.32 -5.74
CA LEU A 39 -10.15 14.44 -4.80
C LEU A 39 -8.68 14.20 -5.20
N TRP A 40 -8.41 14.02 -6.50
CA TRP A 40 -7.04 13.91 -7.02
C TRP A 40 -6.17 15.12 -6.65
N GLU A 41 -6.74 16.33 -6.74
CA GLU A 41 -6.04 17.56 -6.37
C GLU A 41 -5.81 17.66 -4.86
N ARG A 42 -6.81 17.30 -4.03
CA ARG A 42 -6.67 17.26 -2.57
C ARG A 42 -5.57 16.31 -2.09
N LEU A 43 -5.41 15.18 -2.78
CA LEU A 43 -4.33 14.22 -2.52
C LEU A 43 -2.94 14.76 -2.87
N GLY A 44 -2.84 15.90 -3.57
CA GLY A 44 -1.56 16.49 -3.99
C GLY A 44 -0.97 15.85 -5.25
N LYS A 45 -1.81 15.20 -6.07
CA LYS A 45 -1.42 14.54 -7.32
C LYS A 45 -0.26 13.53 -7.11
N PRO A 46 -0.37 12.60 -6.14
CA PRO A 46 0.71 11.70 -5.77
C PRO A 46 1.08 10.78 -6.94
N SER A 47 2.36 10.65 -7.24
CA SER A 47 2.84 9.73 -8.28
C SER A 47 3.81 8.75 -7.64
N LEU A 48 3.69 7.45 -7.97
CA LEU A 48 4.58 6.41 -7.47
C LEU A 48 6.04 6.63 -7.90
N ILE A 49 6.26 7.31 -9.04
CA ILE A 49 7.58 7.43 -9.67
C ILE A 49 8.14 8.86 -9.53
N THR A 50 7.31 9.88 -9.74
CA THR A 50 7.79 11.26 -9.98
C THR A 50 7.38 12.27 -8.91
N ASN A 51 6.41 11.96 -8.05
CA ASN A 51 5.86 12.91 -7.07
C ASN A 51 5.50 12.19 -5.76
N ASN A 52 6.46 11.42 -5.24
CA ASN A 52 6.35 10.59 -4.04
C ASN A 52 7.05 11.25 -2.84
N SER A 53 6.78 12.53 -2.58
CA SER A 53 7.28 13.18 -1.36
C SER A 53 6.64 12.53 -0.13
N ILE A 54 7.38 12.45 0.98
CA ILE A 54 6.87 11.90 2.25
C ILE A 54 5.53 12.54 2.63
N GLY A 55 5.37 13.85 2.39
CA GLY A 55 4.13 14.57 2.63
C GLY A 55 2.95 14.07 1.79
N ASN A 56 3.16 13.78 0.50
CA ASN A 56 2.12 13.24 -0.38
C ASN A 56 1.76 11.81 0.00
N SER A 57 2.75 10.98 0.34
CA SER A 57 2.52 9.62 0.83
C SER A 57 1.70 9.66 2.11
N LEU A 58 2.06 10.48 3.08
CA LEU A 58 1.32 10.62 4.34
C LEU A 58 -0.11 11.12 4.12
N ARG A 59 -0.35 12.07 3.20
CA ARG A 59 -1.71 12.50 2.85
C ARG A 59 -2.52 11.35 2.26
N PHE A 60 -1.94 10.57 1.36
CA PHE A 60 -2.60 9.39 0.79
C PHE A 60 -2.95 8.36 1.87
N ILE A 61 -1.97 8.01 2.72
CA ILE A 61 -2.16 7.09 3.85
C ILE A 61 -3.27 7.58 4.78
N ARG A 62 -3.24 8.87 5.13
CA ARG A 62 -4.27 9.50 5.98
C ARG A 62 -5.64 9.45 5.32
N SER A 63 -5.75 9.80 4.04
CA SER A 63 -7.02 9.80 3.30
C SER A 63 -7.62 8.38 3.25
N ILE A 64 -6.77 7.38 3.02
CA ILE A 64 -7.18 5.97 2.98
C ILE A 64 -7.65 5.53 4.37
N SER A 65 -6.88 5.84 5.41
CA SER A 65 -7.17 5.49 6.80
C SER A 65 -8.46 6.13 7.30
N ALA A 66 -8.56 7.45 7.18
CA ALA A 66 -9.68 8.26 7.61
C ALA A 66 -10.96 8.01 6.80
N GLY A 67 -10.85 7.31 5.67
CA GLY A 67 -12.01 6.97 4.85
C GLY A 67 -12.61 8.21 4.19
N GLU A 68 -11.81 9.22 3.87
CA GLU A 68 -12.26 10.44 3.16
C GLU A 68 -12.92 10.12 1.82
N PHE A 69 -12.63 8.94 1.27
CA PHE A 69 -13.24 8.40 0.07
C PHE A 69 -14.70 8.00 0.25
N SER A 70 -15.17 7.71 1.46
CA SER A 70 -16.51 7.18 1.73
C SER A 70 -17.65 8.11 1.29
N SER A 71 -17.38 9.42 1.23
CA SER A 71 -18.32 10.43 0.75
C SER A 71 -18.19 10.76 -0.73
N SER A 72 -17.22 10.17 -1.45
CA SER A 72 -17.06 10.39 -2.89
C SER A 72 -18.12 9.62 -3.67
N ALA A 73 -18.65 10.22 -4.74
CA ALA A 73 -19.62 9.58 -5.62
C ALA A 73 -19.07 8.31 -6.29
N VAL A 74 -17.74 8.18 -6.43
CA VAL A 74 -17.07 6.99 -6.97
C VAL A 74 -16.66 5.96 -5.91
N TYR A 75 -17.04 6.18 -4.63
CA TYR A 75 -16.60 5.29 -3.56
C TYR A 75 -17.00 3.84 -3.79
N SER A 76 -18.22 3.58 -4.26
CA SER A 76 -18.72 2.23 -4.56
C SER A 76 -17.77 1.45 -5.47
N ASP A 77 -17.18 2.14 -6.44
CA ASP A 77 -16.35 1.55 -7.49
C ASP A 77 -14.90 1.34 -7.01
N ILE A 78 -14.43 2.21 -6.11
CA ILE A 78 -13.05 2.15 -5.56
C ILE A 78 -12.97 1.47 -4.20
N GLN A 79 -14.08 1.18 -3.52
CA GLN A 79 -14.08 0.63 -2.17
C GLN A 79 -13.28 -0.66 -2.07
N GLY A 80 -13.42 -1.56 -3.05
CA GLY A 80 -12.64 -2.79 -3.13
C GLY A 80 -11.14 -2.53 -3.23
N ARG A 81 -10.73 -1.53 -4.02
CA ARG A 81 -9.33 -1.11 -4.18
C ARG A 81 -8.79 -0.52 -2.88
N VAL A 82 -9.55 0.38 -2.25
CA VAL A 82 -9.19 0.97 -0.95
C VAL A 82 -8.98 -0.11 0.11
N LYS A 83 -9.86 -1.12 0.18
CA LYS A 83 -9.70 -2.25 1.09
C LYS A 83 -8.42 -3.03 0.83
N ARG A 84 -8.11 -3.37 -0.44
CA ARG A 84 -6.87 -4.08 -0.79
C ARG A 84 -5.62 -3.26 -0.46
N ILE A 85 -5.64 -1.96 -0.76
CA ILE A 85 -4.55 -1.04 -0.40
C ILE A 85 -4.34 -1.03 1.12
N LYS A 86 -5.40 -0.97 1.93
CA LYS A 86 -5.30 -1.06 3.40
C LYS A 86 -4.66 -2.37 3.85
N VAL A 87 -5.06 -3.50 3.27
CA VAL A 87 -4.47 -4.81 3.60
C VAL A 87 -2.98 -4.83 3.27
N LEU A 88 -2.60 -4.35 2.09
CA LEU A 88 -1.19 -4.26 1.67
C LEU A 88 -0.37 -3.34 2.59
N MET A 89 -0.96 -2.23 3.05
CA MET A 89 -0.26 -1.24 3.87
C MET A 89 -0.14 -1.62 5.35
N TYR A 90 -1.14 -2.26 5.93
CA TYR A 90 -1.18 -2.49 7.39
C TYR A 90 -1.03 -3.96 7.75
N VAL A 91 -1.75 -4.83 7.06
CA VAL A 91 -1.85 -6.24 7.43
C VAL A 91 -0.60 -7.00 6.97
N LEU A 92 -0.15 -6.73 5.75
CA LEU A 92 0.97 -7.46 5.18
C LEU A 92 2.31 -7.23 5.90
N PRO A 93 2.68 -5.98 6.28
CA PRO A 93 3.87 -5.75 7.09
C PRO A 93 3.81 -6.42 8.45
N LEU A 94 2.63 -6.48 9.09
CA LEU A 94 2.45 -7.18 10.36
C LEU A 94 2.69 -8.68 10.22
N PHE A 95 2.14 -9.31 9.17
CA PHE A 95 2.42 -10.71 8.88
C PHE A 95 3.91 -10.96 8.62
N PHE A 96 4.57 -10.07 7.88
CA PHE A 96 6.00 -10.17 7.62
C PHE A 96 6.83 -10.07 8.91
N ILE A 97 6.51 -9.12 9.79
CA ILE A 97 7.17 -8.97 11.10
C ILE A 97 6.93 -10.21 11.96
N ALA A 98 5.69 -10.68 12.07
CA ALA A 98 5.34 -11.85 12.85
C ALA A 98 6.05 -13.13 12.34
N ALA A 99 6.07 -13.33 11.01
CA ALA A 99 6.77 -14.44 10.39
C ALA A 99 8.30 -14.36 10.63
N SER A 100 8.88 -13.16 10.54
CA SER A 100 10.29 -12.94 10.81
C SER A 100 10.65 -13.26 12.26
N ILE A 101 9.82 -12.82 13.22
CA ILE A 101 10.00 -13.11 14.65
C ILE A 101 9.89 -14.62 14.92
N ALA A 102 8.84 -15.28 14.40
CA ALA A 102 8.63 -16.71 14.58
C ALA A 102 9.82 -17.53 14.04
N LEU A 103 10.36 -17.11 12.90
CA LEU A 103 11.50 -17.78 12.27
C LEU A 103 12.80 -17.60 13.06
N ILE A 104 13.01 -16.42 13.67
CA ILE A 104 14.13 -16.17 14.58
C ILE A 104 14.03 -17.12 15.78
N PHE A 105 12.88 -17.20 16.44
CA PHE A 105 12.69 -18.10 17.59
C PHE A 105 12.80 -19.59 17.22
N ALA A 106 12.35 -20.01 16.04
CA ALA A 106 12.52 -21.39 15.56
C ALA A 106 13.98 -21.75 15.18
N SER A 107 14.88 -20.76 15.15
CA SER A 107 16.29 -20.95 14.79
C SER A 107 17.26 -20.89 15.98
N ILE A 108 16.74 -20.64 17.19
CA ILE A 108 17.43 -20.70 18.48
C ILE A 108 17.16 -22.08 19.10
#